data_AF-A0A3A8IEG8-F1
#
_entry.id   AF-A0A3A8IEG8-F1
#
_cell.length_a   1.000
_cell.length_b   1.000
_cell.length_c   1.000
_cell.angle_alpha   90.00
_cell.angle_beta   90.00
_cell.angle_gamma   90.00
#
_symmetry.space_group_name_H-M   'P 1'
#
loop_
_entity.id
_entity.type
_entity.pdbx_description
1 polymer ?
#
loop_
_entity_poly.entity_id
_entity_poly.type
_entity_poly.pdbx_seq_one_letter_code
_entity_poly.pdbx_strand_id
1 'polypeptide(L)'
;MRTNWMTWSPALLVTASLMLAACGGAPVEESIPEVSGIGTVEGEANSPIYDRARAYAAANPKRDGGTWNQWCGSLMVRFGQLPDSAVRPTAIEAYRASTIISTNASTAKIGAFHWWDIGSAGHVGADLNGGGGTVFMATYNLSQSWGDAIGVNSVSGYSSKTGARYLGWSMDYAGGRIAGGGGSPGGSLPQTSTEFDGIPGEIYYKRIQTVGQRDFGYTGPIDGVTGPNTEKVRVRITARELNNRGSPRTSAQEDGIPGSIYWTRVQTVGRSFGYTGPIDGIPGPATYKAEHRICGYAVNRAF
;
A
#
# COMPACT_ATOMS: atom_id res chain seq x y z
N MET A 1 -8.35 49.44 -37.26
CA MET A 1 -9.72 49.98 -37.13
C MET A 1 -10.68 48.85 -36.79
N ARG A 2 -11.42 49.01 -35.68
CA ARG A 2 -12.69 48.38 -35.25
C ARG A 2 -12.72 46.84 -35.16
N THR A 3 -12.51 46.20 -34.00
CA THR A 3 -13.43 45.97 -32.85
C THR A 3 -14.84 45.50 -33.23
N ASN A 4 -15.21 44.30 -32.78
CA ASN A 4 -16.55 44.06 -32.25
C ASN A 4 -16.50 43.06 -31.08
N TRP A 5 -16.91 43.57 -29.92
CA TRP A 5 -17.35 42.83 -28.75
C TRP A 5 -18.87 42.60 -28.85
N MET A 6 -19.38 41.51 -28.28
CA MET A 6 -20.74 41.37 -27.74
C MET A 6 -20.67 40.27 -26.67
N THR A 7 -20.57 40.62 -25.37
CA THR A 7 -21.64 40.86 -24.38
C THR A 7 -22.39 39.62 -23.91
N TRP A 8 -22.38 39.46 -22.59
CA TRP A 8 -22.91 38.38 -21.75
C TRP A 8 -24.37 38.59 -21.31
N SER A 9 -24.92 37.51 -20.69
CA SER A 9 -25.82 37.49 -19.51
C SER A 9 -27.34 37.27 -19.74
N PRO A 10 -28.13 36.84 -18.72
CA PRO A 10 -28.38 35.42 -18.42
C PRO A 10 -29.88 35.11 -18.16
N ALA A 11 -30.24 33.85 -17.96
CA ALA A 11 -31.53 33.45 -17.39
C ALA A 11 -31.41 32.01 -16.85
N LEU A 12 -32.07 31.55 -15.79
CA LEU A 12 -32.70 32.10 -14.60
C LEU A 12 -33.02 30.82 -13.79
N LEU A 13 -32.61 30.76 -12.51
CA LEU A 13 -32.99 29.64 -11.63
C LEU A 13 -34.51 29.63 -11.42
N VAL A 14 -35.13 28.45 -11.48
CA VAL A 14 -36.38 28.16 -10.77
C VAL A 14 -36.19 26.89 -9.94
N THR A 15 -36.20 27.11 -8.63
CA THR A 15 -36.32 26.11 -7.57
C THR A 15 -37.76 25.59 -7.48
N ALA A 16 -37.93 24.29 -7.24
CA ALA A 16 -39.16 23.75 -6.64
C ALA A 16 -38.80 22.61 -5.69
N SER A 17 -39.09 22.81 -4.41
CA SER A 17 -39.08 21.78 -3.37
C SER A 17 -40.51 21.57 -2.87
N LEU A 18 -40.84 20.29 -2.67
CA LEU A 18 -41.83 19.68 -1.77
C LEU A 18 -43.28 20.21 -1.76
N MET A 19 -44.23 19.29 -1.96
CA MET A 19 -45.22 18.94 -0.92
C MET A 19 -45.76 17.51 -1.11
N LEU A 20 -46.07 16.90 0.04
CA LEU A 20 -46.59 15.57 0.31
C LEU A 20 -47.87 15.17 -0.46
N ALA A 21 -47.99 13.88 -0.76
CA ALA A 21 -49.27 13.16 -0.64
C ALA A 21 -49.00 11.72 -0.19
N ALA A 22 -49.50 11.39 1.01
CA ALA A 22 -49.52 10.06 1.59
C ALA A 22 -50.84 9.36 1.21
N CYS A 23 -50.79 8.07 0.91
CA CYS A 23 -51.92 7.12 1.02
C CYS A 23 -51.40 5.68 1.17
N GLY A 24 -51.49 5.16 2.38
CA GLY A 24 -51.74 3.76 2.77
C GLY A 24 -51.10 2.61 2.00
N GLY A 25 -50.05 2.02 2.59
CA GLY A 25 -49.64 0.63 2.39
C GLY A 25 -49.02 0.11 3.69
N ALA A 26 -49.48 -1.04 4.18
CA ALA A 26 -49.12 -1.64 5.47
C ALA A 26 -47.58 -1.81 5.65
N PRO A 27 -47.05 -1.77 6.89
CA PRO A 27 -45.66 -2.08 7.12
C PRO A 27 -45.46 -3.58 6.86
N VAL A 28 -44.75 -3.92 5.80
CA VAL A 28 -44.14 -5.24 5.69
C VAL A 28 -43.02 -5.24 6.72
N GLU A 29 -43.23 -6.01 7.78
CA GLU A 29 -42.25 -6.33 8.80
C GLU A 29 -41.14 -7.14 8.14
N GLU A 30 -40.15 -6.44 7.57
CA GLU A 30 -38.95 -7.05 7.01
C GLU A 30 -38.04 -7.39 8.19
N SER A 31 -38.08 -8.66 8.58
CA SER A 31 -37.20 -9.26 9.57
C SER A 31 -35.75 -9.09 9.13
N ILE A 32 -35.05 -8.16 9.77
CA ILE A 32 -33.60 -8.03 9.67
C ILE A 32 -33.02 -9.33 10.23
N PRO A 33 -32.34 -10.18 9.44
CA PRO A 33 -31.64 -11.29 10.03
C PRO A 33 -30.47 -10.72 10.82
N GLU A 34 -30.50 -10.96 12.12
CA GLU A 34 -29.42 -10.76 13.08
C GLU A 34 -28.19 -11.51 12.56
N VAL A 35 -27.27 -10.80 11.90
CA VAL A 35 -25.94 -11.33 11.59
C VAL A 35 -25.14 -11.31 12.88
N SER A 36 -25.46 -12.27 13.74
CA SER A 36 -24.55 -12.77 14.77
C SER A 36 -23.57 -13.73 14.09
N GLY A 37 -22.29 -13.45 14.26
CA GLY A 37 -21.23 -14.18 13.59
C GLY A 37 -20.07 -13.26 13.25
N ILE A 38 -19.44 -12.72 14.29
CA ILE A 38 -18.12 -12.12 14.24
C ILE A 38 -17.16 -13.25 13.81
N GLY A 39 -17.03 -13.44 12.50
CA GLY A 39 -15.91 -14.15 11.93
C GLY A 39 -14.70 -13.23 12.08
N THR A 40 -13.87 -13.51 13.09
CA THR A 40 -12.52 -12.95 13.19
C THR A 40 -11.83 -13.15 11.84
N VAL A 41 -11.72 -12.05 11.10
CA VAL A 41 -10.83 -11.94 9.96
C VAL A 41 -9.45 -12.27 10.52
N GLU A 42 -8.92 -13.45 10.21
CA GLU A 42 -7.52 -13.77 10.48
C GLU A 42 -6.68 -12.81 9.64
N GLY A 43 -6.39 -11.65 10.23
CA GLY A 43 -5.50 -10.65 9.67
C GLY A 43 -4.11 -11.26 9.53
N GLU A 44 -3.63 -11.26 8.29
CA GLU A 44 -2.24 -11.20 7.84
C GLU A 44 -1.15 -11.49 8.89
N ALA A 45 -0.33 -12.52 8.67
CA ALA A 45 0.85 -12.82 9.50
C ALA A 45 1.95 -11.77 9.30
N ASN A 46 1.72 -10.60 9.89
CA ASN A 46 2.71 -9.57 10.13
C ASN A 46 3.87 -10.13 10.97
N SER A 47 5.09 -9.60 10.80
CA SER A 47 6.17 -10.03 11.67
C SER A 47 5.85 -9.67 13.13
N PRO A 48 6.40 -10.39 14.13
CA PRO A 48 6.27 -9.98 15.52
C PRO A 48 6.77 -8.54 15.78
N ILE A 49 7.69 -8.03 14.96
CA ILE A 49 8.15 -6.63 15.04
C ILE A 49 7.08 -5.66 14.57
N TYR A 50 6.31 -6.01 13.52
CA TYR A 50 5.19 -5.20 13.06
C TYR A 50 4.10 -5.10 14.13
N ASP A 51 3.71 -6.23 14.72
CA ASP A 51 2.70 -6.24 15.78
C ASP A 51 3.16 -5.42 16.99
N ARG A 52 4.44 -5.54 17.35
CA ARG A 52 5.04 -4.70 18.38
C ARG A 52 5.01 -3.21 18.00
N ALA A 53 5.24 -2.85 16.74
CA ALA A 53 5.21 -1.46 16.30
C ALA A 53 3.79 -0.87 16.34
N ARG A 54 2.78 -1.66 15.94
CA ARG A 54 1.37 -1.31 16.07
C ARG A 54 0.98 -1.10 17.53
N ALA A 55 1.33 -2.04 18.40
CA ALA A 55 1.09 -1.92 19.84
C ALA A 55 1.81 -0.71 20.44
N TYR A 56 3.06 -0.47 20.06
CA TYR A 56 3.85 0.68 20.52
C TYR A 56 3.20 2.00 20.10
N ALA A 57 2.79 2.15 18.84
CA ALA A 57 2.15 3.37 18.35
C ALA A 57 0.78 3.60 19.02
N ALA A 58 0.00 2.54 19.25
CA ALA A 58 -1.27 2.63 19.97
C ALA A 58 -1.09 3.07 21.44
N ALA A 59 -0.05 2.58 22.11
CA ALA A 59 0.28 2.97 23.48
C ALA A 59 0.96 4.36 23.56
N ASN A 60 1.62 4.79 22.49
CA ASN A 60 2.38 6.04 22.43
C ASN A 60 1.97 6.88 21.20
N PRO A 61 0.67 7.27 21.06
CA PRO A 61 0.18 7.96 19.88
C PRO A 61 0.77 9.38 19.74
N LYS A 62 1.38 9.88 20.81
CA LYS A 62 2.13 11.14 20.93
C LYS A 62 3.46 10.88 21.62
N ARG A 63 4.44 11.72 21.38
CA ARG A 63 5.73 11.71 22.11
C ARG A 63 5.64 12.62 23.32
N ASP A 64 5.56 12.05 24.51
CA ASP A 64 5.58 12.79 25.79
C ASP A 64 4.54 13.94 25.80
N GLY A 65 3.36 13.69 25.22
CA GLY A 65 2.27 14.66 25.06
C GLY A 65 2.34 15.55 23.80
N GLY A 66 3.48 15.59 23.11
CA GLY A 66 3.68 16.31 21.84
C GLY A 66 3.68 15.41 20.60
N THR A 67 3.96 16.01 19.43
CA THR A 67 4.05 15.26 18.17
C THR A 67 5.35 14.43 18.06
N TRP A 68 5.30 13.31 17.35
CA TRP A 68 6.50 12.55 16.98
C TRP A 68 7.32 13.17 15.85
N ASN A 69 6.81 14.19 15.16
CA ASN A 69 7.51 14.77 14.02
C ASN A 69 8.93 15.24 14.41
N GLN A 70 9.92 14.93 13.57
CA GLN A 70 11.36 15.18 13.81
C GLN A 70 12.01 14.35 14.94
N TRP A 71 11.30 13.42 15.57
CA TRP A 71 11.83 12.57 16.64
C TRP A 71 12.17 11.14 16.19
N CYS A 72 12.57 10.97 14.93
CA CYS A 72 12.85 9.67 14.32
C CYS A 72 13.90 8.82 15.07
N GLY A 73 15.03 9.40 15.47
CA GLY A 73 16.03 8.70 16.29
C GLY A 73 15.49 8.27 17.66
N SER A 74 14.72 9.16 18.32
CA SER A 74 14.07 8.83 19.59
C SER A 74 13.05 7.70 19.45
N LEU A 75 12.33 7.63 18.33
CA LEU A 75 11.42 6.53 18.05
C LEU A 75 12.20 5.23 17.95
N MET A 76 13.29 5.20 17.18
CA MET A 76 14.10 3.99 17.00
C MET A 76 14.65 3.45 18.32
N VAL A 77 15.17 4.33 19.19
CA VAL A 77 15.69 3.95 20.50
C VAL A 77 14.60 3.38 21.39
N ARG A 78 13.46 4.08 21.51
CA ARG A 78 12.38 3.69 22.44
C ARG A 78 11.62 2.45 21.97
N PHE A 79 11.25 2.39 20.69
CA PHE A 79 10.56 1.22 20.11
C PHE A 79 11.50 0.01 20.03
N GLY A 80 12.72 0.23 19.55
CA GLY A 80 13.72 -0.83 19.40
C GLY A 80 14.29 -1.34 20.73
N GLN A 81 13.99 -0.65 21.84
CA GLN A 81 14.57 -0.90 23.17
C GLN A 81 16.10 -0.95 23.08
N LEU A 82 16.68 0.01 22.36
CA LEU A 82 18.11 0.06 22.09
C LEU A 82 18.88 0.50 23.34
N PRO A 83 20.12 0.01 23.53
CA PRO A 83 20.94 0.43 24.68
C PRO A 83 21.30 1.92 24.60
N ASP A 84 21.53 2.55 25.74
CA ASP A 84 21.92 3.97 25.82
C ASP A 84 23.18 4.29 24.99
N SER A 85 24.08 3.32 24.84
CA SER A 85 25.27 3.44 24.00
C SER A 85 24.98 3.68 22.51
N ALA A 86 23.78 3.33 22.05
CA ALA A 86 23.31 3.56 20.68
C ALA A 86 22.74 4.97 20.45
N VAL A 87 22.45 5.74 21.53
CA VAL A 87 21.82 7.06 21.41
C VAL A 87 22.75 8.03 20.68
N ARG A 88 22.21 8.72 19.68
CA ARG A 88 22.91 9.79 18.95
C ARG A 88 22.02 11.03 18.85
N PRO A 89 22.62 12.23 18.85
CA PRO A 89 21.91 13.50 18.65
C PRO A 89 21.05 13.55 17.39
N THR A 90 21.51 12.95 16.30
CA THR A 90 20.84 13.00 14.99
C THR A 90 20.80 11.64 14.31
N ALA A 91 19.87 11.47 13.36
CA ALA A 91 19.79 10.25 12.57
C ALA A 91 21.02 10.08 11.66
N ILE A 92 21.59 11.17 11.14
CA ILE A 92 22.79 11.12 10.30
C ILE A 92 24.04 10.70 11.10
N GLU A 93 24.14 11.08 12.37
CA GLU A 93 25.20 10.59 13.26
C GLU A 93 25.02 9.10 13.60
N ALA A 94 23.79 8.66 13.83
CA ALA A 94 23.50 7.24 14.01
C ALA A 94 23.83 6.42 12.75
N TYR A 95 23.46 6.91 11.57
CA TYR A 95 23.84 6.33 10.27
C TYR A 95 25.36 6.15 10.16
N ARG A 96 26.14 7.21 10.44
CA ARG A 96 27.61 7.18 10.36
C ARG A 96 28.25 6.21 11.36
N ALA A 97 27.59 5.99 12.50
CA ALA A 97 28.02 5.04 13.52
C ALA A 97 27.49 3.61 13.28
N SER A 98 26.68 3.38 12.24
CA SER A 98 26.09 2.08 11.92
C SER A 98 26.81 1.39 10.76
N THR A 99 26.63 0.08 10.62
CA THR A 99 27.21 -0.69 9.51
C THR A 99 26.20 -0.83 8.37
N ILE A 100 26.39 -0.06 7.29
CA ILE A 100 25.54 -0.14 6.11
C ILE A 100 25.81 -1.43 5.35
N ILE A 101 24.74 -2.21 5.14
CA ILE A 101 24.82 -3.52 4.49
C ILE A 101 24.59 -3.39 2.99
N SER A 102 23.59 -2.60 2.59
CA SER A 102 23.24 -2.44 1.18
C SER A 102 22.45 -1.14 0.97
N THR A 103 22.59 -0.57 -0.23
CA THR A 103 21.76 0.55 -0.71
C THR A 103 20.50 0.08 -1.44
N ASN A 104 20.37 -1.23 -1.68
CA ASN A 104 19.13 -1.81 -2.20
C ASN A 104 18.17 -2.11 -1.04
N ALA A 105 17.08 -1.33 -0.95
CA ALA A 105 16.07 -1.52 0.09
C ALA A 105 15.33 -2.86 0.00
N SER A 106 15.18 -3.45 -1.19
CA SER A 106 14.43 -4.71 -1.35
C SER A 106 15.12 -5.91 -0.70
N THR A 107 16.41 -5.79 -0.36
CA THR A 107 17.17 -6.83 0.34
C THR A 107 17.19 -6.63 1.85
N ALA A 108 16.54 -5.58 2.37
CA ALA A 108 16.52 -5.29 3.80
C ALA A 108 15.84 -6.43 4.57
N LYS A 109 16.42 -6.75 5.72
CA LYS A 109 15.90 -7.79 6.61
C LYS A 109 14.88 -7.21 7.58
N ILE A 110 14.05 -8.08 8.16
CA ILE A 110 13.11 -7.69 9.21
C ILE A 110 13.88 -6.99 10.34
N GLY A 111 13.41 -5.83 10.79
CA GLY A 111 14.05 -5.02 11.83
C GLY A 111 15.27 -4.21 11.37
N ALA A 112 15.53 -4.11 10.08
CA ALA A 112 16.58 -3.24 9.55
C ALA A 112 16.27 -1.75 9.78
N PHE A 113 17.29 -0.92 9.94
CA PHE A 113 17.16 0.53 9.95
C PHE A 113 17.43 1.08 8.55
N HIS A 114 16.55 1.93 8.06
CA HIS A 114 16.67 2.64 6.80
C HIS A 114 17.07 4.09 7.07
N TRP A 115 17.97 4.63 6.24
CA TRP A 115 18.59 5.92 6.46
C TRP A 115 18.39 6.86 5.28
N TRP A 116 18.14 8.12 5.56
CA TRP A 116 18.06 9.18 4.55
C TRP A 116 18.89 10.38 4.91
N ASP A 117 19.46 11.00 3.88
CA ASP A 117 20.04 12.33 3.92
C ASP A 117 18.95 13.35 3.58
N ILE A 118 18.55 14.10 4.60
CA ILE A 118 17.56 15.16 4.53
C ILE A 118 17.80 16.17 5.65
N GLY A 119 17.90 17.46 5.28
CA GLY A 119 18.26 18.51 6.23
C GLY A 119 19.61 18.25 6.92
N SER A 120 19.83 18.86 8.07
CA SER A 120 21.07 18.69 8.85
C SER A 120 21.08 17.43 9.73
N ALA A 121 19.91 16.89 10.07
CA ALA A 121 19.78 15.79 11.03
C ALA A 121 19.61 14.40 10.38
N GLY A 122 19.28 14.32 9.09
CA GLY A 122 18.91 13.08 8.41
C GLY A 122 17.56 12.53 8.88
N HIS A 123 17.21 11.34 8.39
CA HIS A 123 16.03 10.60 8.84
C HIS A 123 16.31 9.10 8.96
N VAL A 124 15.51 8.43 9.80
CA VAL A 124 15.61 7.00 10.05
C VAL A 124 14.24 6.37 10.29
N GLY A 125 14.08 5.13 9.86
CA GLY A 125 12.92 4.29 10.17
C GLY A 125 13.28 2.81 10.26
N ALA A 126 12.46 2.02 10.91
CA ALA A 126 12.68 0.59 11.12
C ALA A 126 11.80 -0.25 10.19
N ASP A 127 12.40 -1.16 9.42
CA ASP A 127 11.69 -2.09 8.57
C ASP A 127 10.95 -3.14 9.41
N LEU A 128 9.63 -3.18 9.28
CA LEU A 128 8.80 -4.08 10.06
C LEU A 128 8.72 -5.48 9.46
N ASN A 129 8.85 -5.62 8.15
CA ASN A 129 8.62 -6.89 7.44
C ASN A 129 9.79 -7.27 6.50
N GLY A 130 10.82 -6.44 6.41
CA GLY A 130 11.89 -6.55 5.43
C GLY A 130 11.50 -5.94 4.07
N GLY A 131 12.49 -5.78 3.20
CA GLY A 131 12.32 -5.34 1.82
C GLY A 131 12.02 -3.85 1.63
N GLY A 132 12.05 -3.04 2.70
CA GLY A 132 11.83 -1.60 2.66
C GLY A 132 10.39 -1.18 2.37
N GLY A 133 9.45 -2.12 2.42
CA GLY A 133 8.05 -1.89 2.07
C GLY A 133 7.21 -1.31 3.20
N THR A 134 7.48 -1.71 4.45
CA THR A 134 6.75 -1.23 5.63
C THR A 134 7.75 -0.73 6.65
N VAL A 135 8.08 0.55 6.59
CA VAL A 135 9.06 1.18 7.48
C VAL A 135 8.34 2.04 8.51
N PHE A 136 8.51 1.68 9.78
CA PHE A 136 8.01 2.42 10.92
C PHE A 136 8.86 3.66 11.18
N MET A 137 8.22 4.83 11.24
CA MET A 137 8.91 6.11 11.27
C MET A 137 8.10 7.21 11.96
N ALA A 138 8.80 8.28 12.31
CA ALA A 138 8.26 9.46 12.99
C ALA A 138 8.37 10.69 12.10
N THR A 139 7.27 11.04 11.41
CA THR A 139 7.19 12.11 10.40
C THR A 139 5.72 12.42 10.08
N TYR A 140 5.43 13.59 9.47
CA TYR A 140 4.14 13.83 8.81
C TYR A 140 4.05 13.24 7.39
N ASN A 141 5.17 12.78 6.83
CA ASN A 141 5.21 12.18 5.50
C ASN A 141 4.90 10.68 5.52
N LEU A 142 3.83 10.30 6.22
CA LEU A 142 3.38 8.90 6.33
C LEU A 142 2.49 8.52 5.15
N SER A 143 2.48 7.23 4.84
CA SER A 143 1.47 6.60 3.97
C SER A 143 0.27 6.15 4.80
N GLN A 144 0.52 5.68 6.02
CA GLN A 144 -0.49 5.32 7.01
C GLN A 144 -0.08 5.89 8.37
N SER A 145 -0.96 6.73 8.94
CA SER A 145 -0.79 7.28 10.28
C SER A 145 -1.40 6.35 11.33
N TRP A 146 -0.66 6.13 12.41
CA TRP A 146 -1.08 5.35 13.58
C TRP A 146 -1.15 6.23 14.85
N GLY A 147 -0.93 7.55 14.69
CA GLY A 147 -0.88 8.56 15.75
C GLY A 147 -0.39 9.90 15.21
N ASP A 148 -0.07 10.84 16.09
CA ASP A 148 0.44 12.16 15.73
C ASP A 148 1.90 12.07 15.23
N ALA A 149 2.06 12.06 13.91
CA ALA A 149 3.33 11.92 13.19
C ALA A 149 4.09 10.61 13.50
N ILE A 150 3.37 9.53 13.77
CA ILE A 150 3.91 8.17 13.95
C ILE A 150 3.09 7.19 13.12
N GLY A 151 3.77 6.28 12.42
CA GLY A 151 3.13 5.30 11.55
C GLY A 151 4.13 4.73 10.56
N VAL A 152 3.66 4.41 9.35
CA VAL A 152 4.49 3.76 8.34
C VAL A 152 4.51 4.49 7.00
N ASN A 153 5.63 4.33 6.31
CA ASN A 153 5.77 4.55 4.89
C ASN A 153 6.74 3.49 4.33
N SER A 154 6.83 3.38 3.02
CA SER A 154 7.90 2.63 2.38
C SER A 154 9.13 3.50 2.17
N VAL A 155 10.26 2.87 1.81
CA VAL A 155 11.48 3.60 1.51
C VAL A 155 11.31 4.55 0.33
N SER A 156 10.75 4.04 -0.76
CA SER A 156 10.48 4.82 -1.96
C SER A 156 9.37 5.85 -1.79
N GLY A 157 8.31 5.50 -1.07
CA GLY A 157 7.19 6.41 -0.79
C GLY A 157 7.65 7.61 0.01
N TYR A 158 8.47 7.39 1.05
CA TYR A 158 9.08 8.47 1.81
C TYR A 158 10.04 9.30 0.95
N SER A 159 10.95 8.65 0.21
CA SER A 159 11.95 9.35 -0.63
C SER A 159 11.28 10.21 -1.70
N SER A 160 10.24 9.69 -2.35
CA SER A 160 9.51 10.41 -3.40
C SER A 160 8.72 11.60 -2.84
N LYS A 161 8.10 11.44 -1.66
CA LYS A 161 7.29 12.49 -1.03
C LYS A 161 8.13 13.64 -0.47
N THR A 162 9.37 13.36 -0.07
CA THR A 162 10.24 14.34 0.62
C THR A 162 11.38 14.85 -0.25
N GLY A 163 11.72 14.17 -1.35
CA GLY A 163 12.95 14.40 -2.08
C GLY A 163 14.21 13.96 -1.33
N ALA A 164 14.06 13.26 -0.19
CA ALA A 164 15.19 12.79 0.60
C ALA A 164 16.04 11.78 -0.17
N ARG A 165 17.37 11.87 -0.04
CA ARG A 165 18.28 10.91 -0.67
C ARG A 165 18.44 9.70 0.24
N TYR A 166 18.02 8.53 -0.25
CA TYR A 166 18.18 7.28 0.48
C TYR A 166 19.67 6.89 0.57
N LEU A 167 20.13 6.53 1.77
CA LEU A 167 21.52 6.20 2.08
C LEU A 167 21.78 4.70 2.21
N GLY A 168 20.73 3.89 2.28
CA GLY A 168 20.81 2.44 2.47
C GLY A 168 20.25 1.98 3.81
N TRP A 169 20.51 0.71 4.13
CA TRP A 169 20.04 0.09 5.35
C TRP A 169 21.14 -0.63 6.13
N SER A 170 20.94 -0.74 7.45
CA SER A 170 21.79 -1.47 8.39
C SER A 170 20.95 -2.40 9.27
N MET A 171 21.58 -3.41 9.88
CA MET A 171 20.92 -4.20 10.94
C MET A 171 21.10 -3.58 12.33
N ASP A 172 22.02 -2.64 12.46
CA ASP A 172 22.32 -1.95 13.70
C ASP A 172 22.02 -0.45 13.59
N TYR A 173 21.64 0.15 14.72
CA TYR A 173 21.56 1.58 14.97
C TYR A 173 22.68 1.89 15.95
N ALA A 174 23.81 2.37 15.45
CA ALA A 174 25.00 2.69 16.22
C ALA A 174 25.39 1.55 17.20
N GLY A 175 25.40 0.30 16.71
CA GLY A 175 25.68 -0.90 17.49
C GLY A 175 24.48 -1.52 18.23
N GLY A 176 23.35 -0.81 18.40
CA GLY A 176 22.11 -1.35 18.94
C GLY A 176 21.30 -2.12 17.89
N ARG A 177 20.58 -3.19 18.27
CA ARG A 177 19.77 -3.99 17.33
C ARG A 177 18.36 -4.23 17.87
N ILE A 178 17.37 -4.22 16.98
CA ILE A 178 15.99 -4.54 17.33
C ILE A 178 15.87 -6.05 17.61
N ALA A 179 15.41 -6.42 18.80
CA ALA A 179 15.15 -7.81 19.15
C ALA A 179 14.11 -8.44 18.22
N GLY A 180 14.39 -9.67 17.78
CA GLY A 180 13.60 -10.39 16.76
C GLY A 180 13.93 -10.03 15.31
N GLY A 181 14.90 -9.13 15.07
CA GLY A 181 15.33 -8.71 13.74
C GLY A 181 16.36 -9.65 13.11
N GLY A 182 16.56 -9.51 11.79
CA GLY A 182 17.53 -10.27 11.00
C GLY A 182 16.94 -11.44 10.20
N GLY A 183 15.63 -11.70 10.35
CA GLY A 183 14.90 -12.58 9.44
C GLY A 183 14.95 -12.07 8.01
N SER A 184 15.04 -12.98 7.04
CA SER A 184 14.92 -12.60 5.62
C SER A 184 13.59 -11.88 5.39
N PRO A 185 13.52 -10.96 4.41
CA PRO A 185 12.23 -10.47 3.92
C PRO A 185 11.45 -11.69 3.41
N GLY A 186 10.57 -12.24 4.23
CA GLY A 186 10.07 -13.60 4.00
C GLY A 186 9.67 -14.40 5.24
N GLY A 187 8.73 -13.89 6.04
CA GLY A 187 7.46 -14.61 6.03
C GLY A 187 6.82 -14.31 4.67
N SER A 188 6.24 -15.30 3.98
CA SER A 188 5.51 -15.06 2.73
C SER A 188 4.67 -13.78 2.88
N LEU A 189 4.78 -12.81 1.95
CA LEU A 189 3.94 -11.62 2.00
C LEU A 189 2.52 -12.09 2.32
N PRO A 190 1.77 -11.51 3.26
CA PRO A 190 0.45 -12.02 3.61
C PRO A 190 -0.45 -12.10 2.37
N GLN A 191 -1.35 -13.08 2.28
CA GLN A 191 -2.31 -13.13 1.16
C GLN A 191 -3.16 -11.86 1.17
N THR A 192 -3.40 -11.29 -0.01
CA THR A 192 -4.29 -10.14 -0.13
C THR A 192 -5.75 -10.58 -0.16
N SER A 193 -6.63 -9.89 0.58
CA SER A 193 -8.07 -10.10 0.51
C SER A 193 -8.69 -9.67 -0.83
N THR A 194 -7.93 -8.96 -1.68
CA THR A 194 -8.41 -8.43 -2.97
C THR A 194 -8.95 -9.54 -3.88
N GLU A 195 -8.50 -10.79 -3.75
CA GLU A 195 -9.09 -11.91 -4.50
C GLU A 195 -10.58 -12.16 -4.17
N PHE A 196 -11.00 -11.81 -2.96
CA PHE A 196 -12.37 -11.98 -2.47
C PHE A 196 -13.19 -10.69 -2.58
N ASP A 197 -12.66 -9.56 -2.12
CA ASP A 197 -13.42 -8.29 -2.05
C ASP A 197 -13.29 -7.44 -3.32
N GLY A 198 -12.24 -7.63 -4.12
CA GLY A 198 -11.92 -6.82 -5.31
C GLY A 198 -11.47 -5.39 -5.01
N ILE A 199 -11.09 -5.10 -3.76
CA ILE A 199 -10.63 -3.80 -3.27
C ILE A 199 -9.10 -3.86 -3.15
N PRO A 200 -8.34 -3.13 -4.00
CA PRO A 200 -6.89 -3.08 -3.89
C PRO A 200 -6.43 -2.46 -2.57
N GLY A 201 -5.55 -3.17 -1.86
CA GLY A 201 -4.86 -2.69 -0.67
C GLY A 201 -3.34 -2.62 -0.84
N GLU A 202 -2.64 -2.23 0.22
CA GLU A 202 -1.18 -2.13 0.20
C GLU A 202 -0.50 -3.48 -0.10
N ILE A 203 -0.97 -4.56 0.52
CA ILE A 203 -0.44 -5.92 0.31
C ILE A 203 -0.68 -6.43 -1.11
N TYR A 204 -1.82 -6.09 -1.71
CA TYR A 204 -2.10 -6.39 -3.11
C TYR A 204 -1.01 -5.83 -4.03
N TYR A 205 -0.67 -4.55 -3.85
CA TYR A 205 0.37 -3.91 -4.65
C TYR A 205 1.78 -4.42 -4.30
N LYS A 206 2.09 -4.71 -3.03
CA LYS A 206 3.39 -5.31 -2.67
C LYS A 206 3.59 -6.65 -3.35
N ARG A 207 2.57 -7.52 -3.34
CA ARG A 207 2.63 -8.81 -4.03
C ARG A 207 2.79 -8.64 -5.53
N ILE A 208 2.07 -7.71 -6.15
CA ILE A 208 2.23 -7.36 -7.57
C ILE A 208 3.66 -6.93 -7.88
N GLN A 209 4.24 -6.06 -7.05
CA GLN A 209 5.59 -5.54 -7.24
C GLN A 209 6.63 -6.65 -7.06
N THR A 210 6.49 -7.51 -6.05
CA THR A 210 7.38 -8.65 -5.83
C THR A 210 7.30 -9.67 -6.97
N VAL A 211 6.10 -10.08 -7.38
CA VAL A 211 5.92 -10.96 -8.55
C VAL A 211 6.46 -10.27 -9.81
N GLY A 212 6.25 -8.96 -9.91
CA GLY A 212 6.77 -8.14 -10.98
C GLY A 212 8.29 -8.13 -11.06
N GLN A 213 8.99 -7.97 -9.94
CA GLN A 213 10.45 -8.00 -9.89
C GLN A 213 10.95 -9.38 -10.33
N ARG A 214 10.32 -10.45 -9.82
CA ARG A 214 10.72 -11.84 -10.07
C ARG A 214 10.50 -12.27 -11.52
N ASP A 215 9.31 -11.99 -12.07
CA ASP A 215 8.83 -12.63 -13.30
C ASP A 215 8.76 -11.68 -14.50
N PHE A 216 8.73 -10.36 -14.28
CA PHE A 216 8.37 -9.37 -15.32
C PHE A 216 9.37 -8.22 -15.47
N GLY A 217 10.49 -8.24 -14.75
CA GLY A 217 11.54 -7.22 -14.84
C GLY A 217 11.12 -5.86 -14.29
N TYR A 218 10.17 -5.82 -13.34
CA TYR A 218 9.85 -4.59 -12.62
C TYR A 218 11.07 -4.14 -11.81
N THR A 219 11.49 -2.88 -11.98
CA THR A 219 12.66 -2.29 -11.29
C THR A 219 12.28 -1.27 -10.23
N GLY A 220 10.97 -1.05 -10.07
CA GLY A 220 10.45 -0.16 -9.03
C GLY A 220 10.54 -0.78 -7.63
N PRO A 221 10.25 0.03 -6.61
CA PRO A 221 10.21 -0.42 -5.22
C PRO A 221 9.05 -1.39 -4.93
N ILE A 222 9.22 -2.22 -3.89
CA ILE A 222 8.15 -3.05 -3.30
C ILE A 222 7.57 -2.29 -2.10
N ASP A 223 6.74 -1.29 -2.38
CA ASP A 223 6.20 -0.36 -1.40
C ASP A 223 4.69 -0.43 -1.19
N GLY A 224 3.97 -1.17 -2.03
CA GLY A 224 2.51 -1.17 -2.00
C GLY A 224 1.88 0.10 -2.53
N VAL A 225 2.67 1.02 -3.09
CA VAL A 225 2.19 2.26 -3.70
C VAL A 225 2.01 2.04 -5.19
N THR A 226 0.83 2.37 -5.70
CA THR A 226 0.58 2.27 -7.14
C THR A 226 1.18 3.43 -7.91
N GLY A 227 1.79 3.11 -9.05
CA GLY A 227 2.34 4.05 -10.02
C GLY A 227 2.39 3.38 -11.40
N PRO A 228 2.76 4.10 -12.48
CA PRO A 228 2.66 3.59 -13.84
C PRO A 228 3.35 2.23 -14.07
N ASN A 229 4.50 2.00 -13.43
CA ASN A 229 5.20 0.71 -13.52
C ASN A 229 4.48 -0.42 -12.75
N THR A 230 3.90 -0.11 -11.58
CA THR A 230 3.09 -1.04 -10.80
C THR A 230 1.82 -1.44 -11.56
N GLU A 231 1.16 -0.46 -12.19
CA GLU A 231 -0.04 -0.68 -13.00
C GLU A 231 0.26 -1.52 -14.24
N LYS A 232 1.35 -1.20 -14.95
CA LYS A 232 1.81 -1.98 -16.10
C LYS A 232 2.08 -3.43 -15.71
N VAL A 233 2.76 -3.68 -14.59
CA VAL A 233 3.06 -5.05 -14.18
C VAL A 233 1.83 -5.78 -13.62
N ARG A 234 0.87 -5.09 -12.97
CA ARG A 234 -0.43 -5.66 -12.64
C ARG A 234 -1.11 -6.22 -13.89
N VAL A 235 -1.22 -5.43 -14.94
CA VAL A 235 -1.86 -5.85 -16.20
C VAL A 235 -1.15 -7.07 -16.79
N ARG A 236 0.18 -7.10 -16.79
CA ARG A 236 0.96 -8.24 -17.29
C ARG A 236 0.74 -9.51 -16.47
N ILE A 237 0.68 -9.40 -15.14
CA ILE A 237 0.38 -10.52 -14.23
C ILE A 237 -1.05 -11.04 -14.47
N THR A 238 -2.03 -10.15 -14.54
CA THR A 238 -3.42 -10.52 -14.83
C THR A 238 -3.51 -11.19 -16.21
N ALA A 239 -2.88 -10.62 -17.23
CA ALA A 239 -2.87 -11.17 -18.57
C ALA A 239 -2.24 -12.57 -18.63
N ARG A 240 -1.17 -12.84 -17.86
CA ARG A 240 -0.62 -14.19 -17.70
C ARG A 240 -1.67 -15.15 -17.13
N GLU A 241 -2.39 -14.75 -16.09
CA GLU A 241 -3.46 -15.57 -15.49
C GLU A 241 -4.60 -15.82 -16.49
N LEU A 242 -5.01 -14.80 -17.25
CA LEU A 242 -6.01 -14.94 -18.31
C LEU A 242 -5.52 -15.90 -19.40
N ASN A 243 -4.28 -15.77 -19.87
CA ASN A 243 -3.70 -16.58 -20.93
C ASN A 243 -3.51 -18.05 -20.51
N ASN A 244 -3.24 -18.30 -19.21
CA ASN A 244 -3.15 -19.66 -18.65
C ASN A 244 -4.52 -20.35 -18.60
N ARG A 245 -5.62 -19.59 -18.55
CA ARG A 245 -7.01 -20.09 -18.58
C ARG A 245 -7.56 -20.26 -20.00
N GLY A 246 -6.69 -20.35 -21.00
CA GLY A 246 -7.05 -20.66 -22.38
C GLY A 246 -7.22 -19.46 -23.32
N SER A 247 -7.86 -19.72 -24.46
CA SER A 247 -7.98 -18.79 -25.59
C SER A 247 -9.24 -17.90 -25.54
N PRO A 248 -9.28 -16.77 -26.26
CA PRO A 248 -8.14 -16.16 -26.99
C PRO A 248 -7.09 -15.58 -26.04
N ARG A 249 -5.82 -15.62 -26.47
CA ARG A 249 -4.71 -15.01 -25.74
C ARG A 249 -4.68 -13.49 -25.98
N THR A 250 -4.31 -12.74 -24.95
CA THR A 250 -4.08 -11.29 -25.03
C THR A 250 -2.58 -10.97 -25.04
N SER A 251 -2.19 -9.94 -25.79
CA SER A 251 -0.82 -9.40 -25.83
C SER A 251 -0.46 -8.54 -24.60
N ALA A 252 -1.45 -8.27 -23.74
CA ALA A 252 -1.27 -7.49 -22.53
C ALA A 252 -0.25 -8.12 -21.55
N GLN A 253 0.06 -9.41 -21.72
CA GLN A 253 1.10 -10.09 -20.93
C GLN A 253 2.50 -9.56 -21.28
N GLU A 254 2.72 -9.21 -22.54
CA GLU A 254 3.99 -8.73 -23.08
C GLU A 254 4.14 -7.22 -22.86
N ASP A 255 3.14 -6.43 -23.25
CA ASP A 255 3.23 -4.97 -23.29
C ASP A 255 2.60 -4.25 -22.07
N GLY A 256 1.75 -4.94 -21.30
CA GLY A 256 1.00 -4.34 -20.18
C GLY A 256 -0.09 -3.37 -20.62
N ILE A 257 -0.55 -3.44 -21.86
CA ILE A 257 -1.57 -2.56 -22.44
C ILE A 257 -2.88 -3.36 -22.60
N PRO A 258 -3.94 -3.01 -21.87
CA PRO A 258 -5.20 -3.76 -21.92
C PRO A 258 -6.01 -3.44 -23.18
N GLY A 259 -5.96 -4.33 -24.18
CA GLY A 259 -6.79 -4.28 -25.39
C GLY A 259 -8.18 -4.90 -25.23
N SER A 260 -8.99 -4.91 -26.31
CA SER A 260 -10.35 -5.49 -26.30
C SER A 260 -10.40 -6.96 -25.89
N ILE A 261 -9.40 -7.76 -26.32
CA ILE A 261 -9.27 -9.17 -25.92
C ILE A 261 -9.02 -9.27 -24.41
N TYR A 262 -8.17 -8.41 -23.84
CA TYR A 262 -7.91 -8.40 -22.40
C TYR A 262 -9.21 -8.19 -21.61
N TRP A 263 -9.98 -7.15 -21.94
CA TRP A 263 -11.21 -6.83 -21.22
C TRP A 263 -12.29 -7.89 -21.38
N THR A 264 -12.45 -8.44 -22.59
CA THR A 264 -13.37 -9.55 -22.83
C THR A 264 -12.98 -10.76 -21.97
N ARG A 265 -11.68 -11.05 -21.84
CA ARG A 265 -11.16 -12.13 -21.01
C ARG A 265 -11.33 -11.85 -19.52
N VAL A 266 -11.10 -10.61 -19.05
CA VAL A 266 -11.38 -10.21 -17.66
C VAL A 266 -12.85 -10.44 -17.32
N GLN A 267 -13.78 -10.02 -18.18
CA GLN A 267 -15.22 -10.22 -17.95
C GLN A 267 -15.60 -11.71 -17.95
N THR A 268 -15.04 -12.48 -18.89
CA THR A 268 -15.32 -13.93 -19.01
C THR A 268 -14.78 -14.72 -17.82
N VAL A 269 -13.48 -14.59 -17.52
CA VAL A 269 -12.83 -15.25 -16.39
C VAL A 269 -13.39 -14.70 -15.07
N GLY A 270 -13.72 -13.41 -15.03
CA GLY A 270 -14.32 -12.73 -13.89
C GLY A 270 -15.62 -13.37 -13.43
N ARG A 271 -16.33 -14.13 -14.27
CA ARG A 271 -17.53 -14.90 -13.85
C ARG A 271 -17.20 -15.86 -12.71
N SER A 272 -16.03 -16.52 -12.76
CA SER A 272 -15.54 -17.39 -11.67
C SER A 272 -15.16 -16.62 -10.39
N PHE A 273 -15.09 -15.29 -10.47
CA PHE A 273 -14.80 -14.37 -9.37
C PHE A 273 -16.01 -13.48 -9.03
N GLY A 274 -17.22 -13.89 -9.44
CA GLY A 274 -18.48 -13.20 -9.09
C GLY A 274 -18.82 -11.98 -9.95
N TYR A 275 -18.21 -11.82 -11.12
CA TYR A 275 -18.64 -10.83 -12.11
C TYR A 275 -20.04 -11.18 -12.65
N THR A 276 -20.95 -10.21 -12.69
CA THR A 276 -22.33 -10.41 -13.19
C THR A 276 -22.67 -9.61 -14.44
N GLY A 277 -21.81 -8.65 -14.83
CA GLY A 277 -22.04 -7.73 -15.96
C GLY A 277 -21.88 -8.37 -17.36
N PRO A 278 -22.13 -7.60 -18.43
CA PRO A 278 -22.02 -8.09 -19.80
C PRO A 278 -20.59 -8.53 -20.17
N ILE A 279 -20.49 -9.41 -21.16
CA ILE A 279 -19.21 -9.78 -21.80
C ILE A 279 -19.18 -9.05 -23.16
N ASP A 280 -18.75 -7.80 -23.13
CA ASP A 280 -18.77 -6.86 -24.27
C ASP A 280 -17.38 -6.26 -24.59
N GLY A 281 -16.37 -6.59 -23.78
CA GLY A 281 -15.01 -6.05 -23.91
C GLY A 281 -14.86 -4.58 -23.51
N ILE A 282 -15.89 -3.96 -22.93
CA ILE A 282 -15.89 -2.57 -22.49
C ILE A 282 -15.74 -2.54 -20.95
N PRO A 283 -14.64 -2.02 -20.40
CA PRO A 283 -14.44 -2.03 -18.96
C PRO A 283 -15.37 -1.03 -18.25
N GLY A 284 -16.15 -1.53 -17.31
CA GLY A 284 -16.88 -0.72 -16.32
C GLY A 284 -16.41 -1.00 -14.88
N PRO A 285 -17.01 -0.35 -13.86
CA PRO A 285 -16.63 -0.56 -12.45
C PRO A 285 -16.62 -2.03 -12.01
N ALA A 286 -17.60 -2.82 -12.46
CA ALA A 286 -17.66 -4.24 -12.17
C ALA A 286 -16.53 -5.04 -12.87
N THR A 287 -16.11 -4.60 -14.06
CA THR A 287 -15.00 -5.21 -14.80
C THR A 287 -13.66 -4.96 -14.10
N TYR A 288 -13.41 -3.73 -13.64
CA TYR A 288 -12.21 -3.41 -12.84
C TYR A 288 -12.17 -4.19 -11.53
N LYS A 289 -13.32 -4.30 -10.84
CA LYS A 289 -13.41 -5.13 -9.63
C LYS A 289 -13.05 -6.59 -9.91
N ALA A 290 -13.54 -7.14 -11.03
CA ALA A 290 -13.19 -8.50 -11.46
C ALA A 290 -11.70 -8.63 -11.81
N GLU A 291 -11.11 -7.65 -12.49
CA GLU A 291 -9.68 -7.59 -12.78
C GLU A 291 -8.84 -7.66 -11.50
N HIS A 292 -9.20 -6.86 -10.49
CA HIS A 292 -8.51 -6.86 -9.21
C HIS A 292 -8.60 -8.22 -8.51
N ARG A 293 -9.77 -8.87 -8.52
CA ARG A 293 -9.94 -10.21 -7.95
C ARG A 293 -9.06 -11.25 -8.64
N ILE A 294 -9.06 -11.25 -9.98
CA ILE A 294 -8.22 -12.16 -10.78
C ILE A 294 -6.74 -11.93 -10.47
N CYS A 295 -6.31 -10.68 -10.42
CA CYS A 295 -4.93 -10.34 -10.11
C CYS A 295 -4.57 -10.75 -8.67
N GLY A 296 -5.45 -10.47 -7.71
CA GLY A 296 -5.31 -10.85 -6.30
C GLY A 296 -5.08 -12.36 -6.16
N TYR A 297 -5.89 -13.16 -6.85
CA TYR A 297 -5.74 -14.61 -6.92
C TYR A 297 -4.38 -15.03 -7.52
N ALA A 298 -4.00 -14.42 -8.63
CA ALA A 298 -2.74 -14.73 -9.31
C ALA A 298 -1.53 -14.44 -8.43
N VAL A 299 -1.53 -13.31 -7.71
CA VAL A 299 -0.42 -12.94 -6.83
C VAL A 299 -0.46 -13.65 -5.48
N ASN A 300 -1.62 -14.12 -5.02
CA ASN A 300 -1.73 -14.97 -3.82
C ASN A 300 -1.07 -16.34 -4.04
N ARG A 301 -1.24 -16.93 -5.23
CA ARG A 301 -0.67 -18.24 -5.60
C ARG A 301 0.79 -18.22 -6.04
N ALA A 302 1.36 -17.03 -6.20
CA ALA A 302 2.74 -16.88 -6.66
C ALA A 302 3.78 -17.03 -5.54
N PHE A 303 3.33 -17.19 -4.29
CA PHE A 303 4.13 -17.33 -3.07
C PHE A 303 3.72 -18.62 -2.36
#